data_AF-A0A060BUB2-F1
#
_entry.id   AF-A0A060BUB2-F1
#
_cell.length_a   1.000
_cell.length_b   1.000
_cell.length_c   1.000
_cell.angle_alpha   90.00
_cell.angle_beta   90.00
_cell.angle_gamma   90.00
#
_symmetry.space_group_name_H-M   'P 1'
#
loop_
_entity.id
_entity.type
_entity.pdbx_description
1 polymer ?
#
loop_
_entity_poly.entity_id
_entity_poly.type
_entity_poly.pdbx_seq_one_letter_code
_entity_poly.pdbx_strand_id
1 'polypeptide(L)'
;AVANDGVLMQPYLIQTVRDADLGVVQRTEPTVYSEPISSNTADILTEMMEAVVAEGTGTLAQVPGVTVAGKTGTAETGTDEAQHAWMIAFAPANDP
;
A
#
# COMPACT_ATOMS: atom_id res chain seq x y z
N ALA A 1 5.78 -2.26 2.05
CA ALA A 1 6.41 -3.06 3.12
C ALA A 1 5.41 -4.07 3.66
N VAL A 2 4.34 -3.65 4.37
CA VAL A 2 3.36 -4.60 4.94
C VAL A 2 2.80 -5.56 3.89
N ALA A 3 2.31 -5.04 2.77
CA ALA A 3 1.80 -5.83 1.65
C ALA A 3 2.82 -6.75 0.94
N ASN A 4 4.12 -6.61 1.23
CA ASN A 4 5.20 -7.26 0.48
C ASN A 4 6.17 -7.92 1.48
N ASP A 5 5.62 -8.70 2.40
CA ASP A 5 6.36 -9.51 3.38
C ASP A 5 7.39 -8.74 4.22
N GLY A 6 7.13 -7.45 4.46
CA GLY A 6 8.03 -6.56 5.18
C GLY A 6 9.12 -5.90 4.33
N VAL A 7 9.24 -6.26 3.05
CA VAL A 7 10.21 -5.69 2.11
C VAL A 7 9.68 -4.37 1.53
N LEU A 8 10.46 -3.29 1.68
CA LEU A 8 10.19 -1.98 1.11
C LEU A 8 10.92 -1.83 -0.22
N MET A 9 10.16 -1.75 -1.31
CA MET A 9 10.69 -1.52 -2.66
C MET A 9 10.98 -0.04 -2.88
N GLN A 10 12.00 0.27 -3.69
CA GLN A 10 12.22 1.63 -4.16
C GLN A 10 11.14 1.99 -5.19
N PRO A 11 10.31 3.02 -4.94
CA PRO A 11 9.29 3.44 -5.90
C PRO A 11 9.95 4.02 -7.15
N TYR A 12 9.39 3.71 -8.31
CA TYR A 12 9.81 4.25 -9.60
C TYR A 12 8.60 4.57 -10.47
N LEU A 13 8.73 5.57 -11.33
CA LEU A 13 7.65 6.00 -12.24
C LEU A 13 7.88 5.58 -13.69
N ILE A 14 9.15 5.49 -14.11
CA ILE A 14 9.51 5.21 -15.51
C ILE A 14 9.74 3.71 -15.65
N GLN A 15 8.91 3.01 -16.44
CA GLN A 15 9.12 1.58 -16.72
C GLN A 15 10.17 1.34 -17.81
N THR A 16 10.12 2.13 -18.89
CA THR A 16 10.98 1.94 -20.06
C THR A 16 11.17 3.27 -20.78
N VAL A 17 12.40 3.54 -21.20
CA VAL A 17 12.74 4.62 -22.12
C VAL A 17 12.98 4.00 -23.49
N ARG A 18 12.32 4.55 -24.52
CA ARG A 18 12.48 4.11 -25.91
C ARG A 18 12.95 5.25 -26.79
N ASP A 19 13.70 4.91 -27.84
CA ASP A 19 14.08 5.85 -28.89
C ASP A 19 12.94 6.06 -29.92
N ALA A 20 13.19 6.87 -30.93
CA ALA A 20 12.22 7.19 -31.98
C ALA A 20 11.83 5.97 -32.85
N ASP A 21 12.69 4.96 -32.91
CA ASP A 21 12.48 3.72 -33.65
C ASP A 21 11.83 2.63 -32.76
N LEU A 22 11.39 3.00 -31.55
CA LEU A 22 10.82 2.14 -30.52
C LEU A 22 11.81 1.13 -29.91
N GLY A 23 13.11 1.28 -30.16
CA GLY A 23 14.18 0.54 -29.50
C GLY A 23 14.21 0.81 -28.00
N VAL A 24 14.43 -0.22 -27.19
CA VAL A 24 14.55 -0.06 -25.74
C VAL A 24 15.93 0.49 -25.39
N VAL A 25 15.97 1.71 -24.86
CA VAL A 25 17.19 2.38 -24.40
C VAL A 25 17.49 2.02 -22.95
N GLN A 26 16.44 1.99 -22.12
CA GLN A 26 16.55 1.67 -20.71
C GLN A 26 15.27 0.98 -20.26
N ARG A 27 15.41 -0.04 -19.41
CA ARG A 27 14.31 -0.65 -18.66
C ARG A 27 14.62 -0.52 -17.18
N THR A 28 13.63 -0.07 -16.41
CA THR A 28 13.78 0.00 -14.95
C THR A 28 13.53 -1.38 -14.36
N GLU A 29 14.44 -1.82 -13.50
CA GLU A 29 14.30 -3.05 -12.72
C GLU A 29 13.93 -2.67 -11.28
N PRO A 30 12.92 -3.31 -10.68
CA PRO A 30 12.58 -3.07 -9.28
C PRO A 30 13.76 -3.39 -8.37
N THR A 31 14.04 -2.51 -7.41
CA THR A 31 15.09 -2.72 -6.41
C THR A 31 14.51 -2.66 -5.00
N VAL A 32 15.10 -3.46 -4.11
CA VAL A 32 14.82 -3.39 -2.67
C VAL A 32 15.46 -2.14 -2.11
N TYR A 33 14.69 -1.34 -1.38
CA TYR A 33 15.19 -0.19 -0.64
C TYR A 33 15.62 -0.60 0.77
N SER A 34 14.77 -1.35 1.49
CA SER A 34 15.06 -1.86 2.84
C SER A 34 14.08 -2.94 3.29
N GLU A 35 14.33 -3.55 4.45
CA GLU A 35 13.46 -4.51 5.13
C GLU A 35 13.14 -4.02 6.56
N PRO A 36 12.20 -3.06 6.72
CA PRO A 36 11.94 -2.44 8.03
C PRO A 36 11.31 -3.37 9.06
N ILE A 37 10.63 -4.44 8.64
CA ILE A 37 9.96 -5.40 9.51
C ILE A 37 10.13 -6.83 8.96
N SER A 38 10.01 -7.84 9.83
CA SER A 38 9.98 -9.23 9.39
C SER A 38 8.66 -9.56 8.68
N SER A 39 8.67 -10.58 7.81
CA SER A 39 7.47 -11.15 7.19
C SER A 39 6.41 -11.51 8.24
N ASN A 40 6.76 -12.21 9.33
CA ASN A 40 5.81 -12.51 10.40
C ASN A 40 5.17 -11.25 11.03
N THR A 41 5.92 -10.15 11.16
CA THR A 41 5.34 -8.89 11.64
C THR A 41 4.40 -8.28 10.60
N ALA A 42 4.74 -8.38 9.32
CA ALA A 42 3.90 -7.93 8.22
C ALA A 42 2.58 -8.71 8.17
N ASP A 43 2.61 -10.03 8.33
CA ASP A 43 1.42 -10.90 8.35
C ASP A 43 0.46 -10.52 9.48
N ILE A 44 0.98 -10.38 10.70
CA ILE A 44 0.20 -9.95 11.87
C ILE A 44 -0.41 -8.56 11.62
N LEU A 45 0.33 -7.63 11.02
CA LEU A 45 -0.20 -6.31 10.68
C LEU A 45 -1.30 -6.38 9.61
N THR A 46 -1.14 -7.24 8.60
CA THR A 46 -2.17 -7.49 7.59
C THR A 46 -3.47 -7.98 8.24
N GLU A 47 -3.41 -8.97 9.15
CA GLU A 47 -4.59 -9.45 9.89
C GLU A 47 -5.28 -8.32 10.68
N MET A 48 -4.50 -7.48 11.37
CA MET A 48 -5.05 -6.32 12.09
C MET A 48 -5.69 -5.29 11.13
N MET A 49 -5.10 -5.09 9.97
CA MET A 49 -5.60 -4.18 8.93
C MET A 49 -6.86 -4.71 8.23
N GLU A 50 -7.00 -6.03 8.08
CA GLU A 50 -8.24 -6.65 7.63
C GLU A 50 -9.38 -6.38 8.61
N ALA A 51 -9.14 -6.56 9.92
CA ALA A 51 -10.16 -6.30 10.95
C ALA A 51 -10.70 -4.86 10.92
N VAL A 52 -9.83 -3.88 10.62
CA VAL A 52 -10.25 -2.47 10.47
C VAL A 52 -11.26 -2.28 9.34
N VAL A 53 -11.09 -3.01 8.24
CA VAL A 53 -12.01 -2.93 7.08
C VAL A 53 -13.22 -3.85 7.29
N ALA A 54 -13.07 -5.00 7.93
CA ALA A 54 -14.17 -5.93 8.18
C ALA A 54 -15.20 -5.37 9.17
N GLU A 55 -14.74 -4.76 10.27
CA GLU A 55 -15.61 -4.40 11.40
C GLU A 55 -15.23 -3.08 12.11
N GLY A 56 -14.18 -2.40 11.64
CA GLY A 56 -13.66 -1.19 12.28
C GLY A 56 -14.03 0.12 11.57
N THR A 57 -13.11 1.08 11.65
CA THR A 57 -13.29 2.43 11.09
C THR A 57 -13.20 2.47 9.56
N GLY A 58 -12.71 1.42 8.92
CA GLY A 58 -12.47 1.34 7.48
C GLY A 58 -13.55 0.58 6.71
N THR A 59 -14.72 0.31 7.29
CA THR A 59 -15.78 -0.52 6.69
C THR A 59 -16.25 -0.06 5.32
N LEU A 60 -16.14 1.24 5.00
CA LEU A 60 -16.44 1.76 3.67
C LEU A 60 -15.47 1.30 2.57
N ALA A 61 -14.32 0.72 2.93
CA ALA A 61 -13.34 0.17 1.99
C ALA A 61 -13.59 -1.29 1.59
N GLN A 62 -14.67 -1.91 2.09
CA GLN A 62 -15.03 -3.29 1.72
C GLN A 62 -15.37 -3.39 0.23
N VAL A 63 -14.85 -4.43 -0.43
CA VAL A 63 -15.15 -4.77 -1.83
C VAL A 63 -15.77 -6.18 -1.87
N PRO A 64 -16.97 -6.37 -2.43
CA PRO A 64 -17.59 -7.68 -2.49
C PRO A 64 -16.70 -8.73 -3.17
N GLY A 65 -16.42 -9.82 -2.46
CA GLY A 65 -15.59 -10.92 -2.97
C GLY A 65 -14.07 -10.69 -2.88
N VAL A 66 -13.60 -9.58 -2.30
CA VAL A 66 -12.18 -9.30 -2.12
C VAL A 66 -11.92 -8.93 -0.66
N THR A 67 -10.99 -9.64 -0.01
CA THR A 67 -10.50 -9.26 1.32
C THR A 67 -9.57 -8.06 1.18
N VAL A 68 -9.88 -6.97 1.89
CA VAL A 68 -9.12 -5.71 1.85
C VAL A 68 -8.50 -5.49 3.21
N ALA A 69 -7.19 -5.25 3.24
CA ALA A 69 -6.48 -4.80 4.42
C ALA A 69 -6.25 -3.29 4.34
N GLY A 70 -6.59 -2.55 5.38
CA GLY A 70 -6.36 -1.11 5.39
C GLY A 70 -6.37 -0.47 6.77
N LYS A 71 -5.94 0.79 6.82
CA LYS A 71 -6.07 1.62 8.02
C LYS A 71 -6.49 3.03 7.66
N THR A 72 -7.48 3.54 8.39
CA THR A 72 -7.87 4.96 8.33
C THR A 72 -7.01 5.81 9.25
N GLY A 73 -6.86 7.08 8.89
CA GLY A 73 -6.31 8.13 9.74
C GLY A 73 -7.11 9.42 9.60
N THR A 74 -7.17 10.21 10.66
CA THR A 74 -7.73 11.56 10.66
C THR A 74 -6.68 12.49 11.27
N ALA A 75 -6.35 13.57 10.57
CA ALA A 75 -5.41 14.56 11.05
C ALA A 75 -6.10 15.91 11.23
N GLU A 76 -6.03 16.46 12.44
CA GLU A 76 -6.44 17.83 12.74
C GLU A 76 -5.54 18.81 11.97
N THR A 77 -6.16 19.81 11.35
CA THR A 77 -5.49 20.82 10.52
C THR A 77 -5.56 22.22 11.13
N GLY A 78 -6.42 22.43 12.13
CA GLY A 78 -6.63 23.70 12.83
C GLY A 78 -7.94 23.64 13.61
N THR A 79 -8.32 24.75 14.27
CA THR A 79 -9.57 24.80 15.05
C THR A 79 -10.82 24.95 14.19
N ASP A 80 -10.70 25.62 13.04
CA ASP A 80 -11.82 25.96 12.15
C ASP A 80 -11.57 25.46 10.72
N GLU A 81 -10.64 24.52 10.54
CA GLU A 81 -10.30 23.92 9.26
C GLU A 81 -10.86 22.50 9.15
N ALA A 82 -11.19 22.10 7.92
CA ALA A 82 -11.60 20.73 7.66
C ALA A 82 -10.42 19.78 7.90
N GLN A 83 -10.65 18.74 8.68
CA GLN A 83 -9.66 17.70 8.96
C GLN A 83 -9.30 16.92 7.69
N HIS A 84 -8.05 16.47 7.61
CA HIS A 84 -7.65 15.58 6.54
C HIS A 84 -8.02 14.14 6.87
N ALA A 85 -8.78 13.51 5.97
CA ALA A 85 -9.05 12.08 6.02
C ALA A 85 -8.00 11.30 5.20
N TRP A 86 -7.46 10.25 5.81
CA TRP A 86 -6.45 9.38 5.20
C TRP A 86 -6.92 7.93 5.20
N MET A 87 -6.53 7.20 4.17
CA MET A 87 -6.65 5.75 4.06
C MET A 87 -5.40 5.22 3.37
N ILE A 88 -4.82 4.17 3.92
CA ILE A 88 -3.94 3.27 3.15
C ILE A 88 -4.59 1.89 3.12
N ALA A 89 -4.53 1.23 1.99
CA ALA A 89 -5.08 -0.11 1.82
C ALA A 89 -4.34 -0.87 0.72
N PHE A 90 -4.42 -2.20 0.79
CA PHE A 90 -3.99 -3.12 -0.26
C PHE A 90 -4.96 -4.31 -0.32
N ALA A 91 -5.04 -4.93 -1.49
CA ALA A 91 -5.97 -6.01 -1.77
C ALA A 91 -5.53 -6.79 -3.03
N PRO A 92 -5.78 -8.11 -3.12
CA PRO A 92 -6.32 -8.98 -2.07
C PRO A 92 -5.36 -9.08 -0.87
N ALA A 93 -5.88 -9.03 0.35
CA ALA A 93 -5.03 -8.92 1.55
C ALA A 93 -4.00 -10.05 1.70
N ASN A 94 -4.32 -11.25 1.19
CA ASN A 94 -3.48 -12.44 1.30
C ASN A 94 -2.38 -12.57 0.23
N ASP A 95 -2.47 -11.83 -0.88
CA ASP A 95 -1.47 -11.79 -1.97
C ASP A 95 -1.71 -10.52 -2.83
N PRO A 96 -1.35 -9.33 -2.31
CA PRO A 96 -1.71 -8.04 -2.89
C PRO A 96 -0.85 -7.55 -4.07
#